data_AF-A0A5S3SBU5-F1
#
_entry.id   AF-A0A5S3SBU5-F1
#
_cell.length_a   1.000
_cell.length_b   1.000
_cell.length_c   1.000
_cell.angle_alpha   90.00
_cell.angle_beta   90.00
_cell.angle_gamma   90.00
#
_symmetry.space_group_name_H-M   'P 1'
#
loop_
_entity.id
_entity.type
_entity.pdbx_description
1 polymer ?
#
loop_
_entity_poly.entity_id
_entity_poly.type
_entity_poly.pdbx_seq_one_letter_code
_entity_poly.pdbx_strand_id
1 'polypeptide(L)'
;MLNQFPQLLIVYNELEIAHTQKEREEHLHSVTTNDLADVVILNKCGEYCTLDNTPRESLSAEQLAVITTSYLLNEGHCCLSKITTLTVEQAFNLLEL
;
A
#
# COMPACT_ATOMS: atom_id res chain seq x y z
N MET A 1 0.79 9.89 -11.71
CA MET A 1 1.20 9.36 -10.39
C MET A 1 0.01 9.24 -9.45
N LEU A 2 -0.52 10.31 -8.83
CA LEU A 2 -1.67 10.20 -7.90
C LEU A 2 -3.03 9.79 -8.47
N ASN A 3 -3.24 9.85 -9.78
CA ASN A 3 -4.52 9.47 -10.40
C ASN A 3 -4.46 8.11 -11.13
N GLN A 4 -3.43 7.31 -10.87
CA GLN A 4 -3.31 5.95 -11.39
C GLN A 4 -3.72 4.97 -10.31
N PHE A 5 -4.78 4.22 -10.57
CA PHE A 5 -5.37 3.24 -9.67
C PHE A 5 -5.27 1.82 -10.26
N PRO A 6 -5.34 0.78 -9.42
CA PRO A 6 -5.39 0.80 -7.96
C PRO A 6 -4.09 1.32 -7.32
N GLN A 7 -4.22 1.80 -6.09
CA GLN A 7 -3.14 2.33 -5.25
C GLN A 7 -3.08 1.56 -3.94
N LEU A 8 -1.86 1.32 -3.50
CA LEU A 8 -1.56 0.80 -2.18
C LEU A 8 -1.26 1.99 -1.27
N LEU A 9 -2.10 2.19 -0.26
CA LEU A 9 -1.97 3.22 0.76
C LEU A 9 -1.33 2.60 1.99
N ILE A 10 -0.13 3.03 2.33
CA ILE A 10 0.61 2.53 3.48
C ILE A 10 0.54 3.60 4.57
N VAL A 11 -0.15 3.27 5.68
CA VAL A 11 -0.36 4.16 6.82
C VAL A 11 0.08 3.41 8.09
N TYR A 12 1.12 3.89 8.78
CA TYR A 12 1.68 3.22 9.97
C TYR A 12 1.92 1.71 9.84
N ASN A 13 2.41 1.27 8.68
CA ASN A 13 2.65 -0.14 8.32
C ASN A 13 1.37 -0.98 8.11
N GLU A 14 0.20 -0.36 8.10
CA GLU A 14 -1.02 -0.97 7.60
C GLU A 14 -1.19 -0.63 6.12
N LEU A 15 -1.81 -1.56 5.39
CA LEU A 15 -2.09 -1.42 3.98
C LEU A 15 -3.58 -1.21 3.78
N GLU A 16 -3.93 -0.23 2.97
CA GLU A 16 -5.27 -0.04 2.44
C GLU A 16 -5.18 -0.04 0.91
N ILE A 17 -6.23 -0.52 0.25
CA ILE A 17 -6.28 -0.60 -1.22
C ILE A 17 -7.37 0.33 -1.72
N ALA A 18 -6.97 1.32 -2.52
CA ALA A 18 -7.92 2.16 -3.23
C ALA A 18 -7.95 1.81 -4.72
N HIS A 19 -9.09 1.39 -5.23
CA HIS A 19 -9.34 1.21 -6.67
C HIS A 19 -9.83 2.50 -7.33
N THR A 20 -10.32 3.46 -6.54
CA THR A 20 -10.79 4.75 -7.03
C THR A 20 -10.30 5.90 -6.15
N GLN A 21 -10.36 7.12 -6.70
CA GLN A 21 -10.07 8.33 -5.91
C GLN A 21 -11.01 8.47 -4.71
N LYS A 22 -12.30 8.10 -4.87
CA LYS A 22 -13.29 8.16 -3.81
C LYS A 22 -12.93 7.23 -2.65
N GLU A 23 -12.58 5.99 -2.95
CA GLU A 23 -12.12 5.02 -1.94
C GLU A 23 -10.89 5.52 -1.21
N ARG A 24 -9.90 6.06 -1.93
CA ARG A 24 -8.72 6.67 -1.31
C ARG A 24 -9.13 7.75 -0.30
N GLU A 25 -10.00 8.68 -0.69
CA GLU A 25 -10.45 9.76 0.19
C GLU A 25 -11.22 9.21 1.41
N GLU A 26 -11.98 8.12 1.24
CA GLU A 26 -12.65 7.42 2.33
C GLU A 26 -11.65 6.79 3.32
N HIS A 27 -10.61 6.10 2.83
CA HIS A 27 -9.54 5.56 3.68
C HIS A 27 -8.77 6.68 4.40
N LEU A 28 -8.51 7.81 3.74
CA LEU A 28 -7.81 8.94 4.38
C LEU A 28 -8.68 9.67 5.40
N HIS A 29 -10.00 9.60 5.27
CA HIS A 29 -10.93 10.22 6.22
C HIS A 29 -10.89 9.57 7.62
N SER A 30 -10.52 8.29 7.72
CA SER A 30 -10.34 7.59 8.99
C SER A 30 -8.94 7.76 9.61
N VAL A 31 -7.99 8.30 8.85
CA VAL A 31 -6.61 8.57 9.29
C VAL A 31 -6.57 9.89 10.07
N THR A 32 -5.94 9.91 11.25
CA THR A 32 -5.87 11.17 12.00
C THR A 32 -4.95 12.18 11.29
N THR A 33 -5.20 13.48 11.48
CA THR A 33 -4.48 14.54 10.75
C THR A 33 -2.97 14.53 10.93
N ASN A 34 -2.45 13.99 12.03
CA ASN A 34 -1.00 13.88 12.26
C ASN A 34 -0.36 12.76 11.42
N ASP A 35 -1.17 11.81 10.98
CA ASP A 35 -0.75 10.56 10.38
C ASP A 35 -0.80 10.65 8.84
N LEU A 36 -1.58 11.61 8.33
CA LEU A 36 -1.66 11.95 6.90
C LEU A 36 -0.28 12.34 6.32
N ALA A 37 0.59 12.95 7.13
CA ALA A 37 1.96 13.30 6.73
C ALA A 37 2.82 12.06 6.48
N ASP A 38 2.46 10.92 7.10
CA ASP A 38 3.20 9.67 7.02
C ASP A 38 2.62 8.70 5.98
N VAL A 39 1.52 9.04 5.32
CA VAL A 39 0.94 8.20 4.26
C VAL A 39 1.91 8.08 3.08
N VAL A 40 2.17 6.85 2.67
CA VAL A 40 2.89 6.52 1.44
C VAL A 40 1.93 5.89 0.45
N ILE A 41 1.88 6.43 -0.76
CA ILE A 41 1.17 5.84 -1.89
C ILE A 41 2.19 5.09 -2.73
N LEU A 42 1.92 3.82 -2.96
CA LEU A 42 2.60 2.99 -3.96
C LEU A 42 1.63 2.71 -5.11
N ASN A 43 2.04 3.08 -6.33
CA ASN A 43 1.27 2.81 -7.53
C ASN A 43 1.78 1.56 -8.28
N LYS A 44 1.00 1.11 -9.26
CA LYS A 44 1.34 -0.04 -10.13
C LYS A 44 2.65 0.10 -10.91
N CYS A 45 3.12 1.32 -11.14
CA CYS A 45 4.38 1.57 -11.82
C CYS A 45 5.60 1.42 -10.89
N GLY A 46 5.40 1.12 -9.60
CA GLY A 46 6.49 1.00 -8.63
C GLY A 46 6.96 2.32 -8.05
N GLU A 47 6.16 3.38 -8.20
CA GLU A 47 6.51 4.70 -7.72
C GLU A 47 5.91 4.91 -6.33
N TYR A 48 6.77 5.36 -5.40
CA TYR A 48 6.40 5.72 -4.04
C TYR A 48 6.31 7.25 -3.91
N CYS A 49 5.18 7.75 -3.44
CA CYS A 49 4.98 9.18 -3.22
C CYS A 49 4.09 9.48 -2.01
N THR A 50 4.13 10.73 -1.53
CA THR A 50 3.21 11.24 -0.51
C THR A 50 1.87 11.67 -1.13
N LEU A 51 0.91 12.05 -0.29
CA LEU A 51 -0.37 12.63 -0.72
C LEU A 51 -0.21 13.90 -1.58
N ASP A 52 0.87 14.64 -1.40
CA ASP A 52 1.21 15.84 -2.19
C ASP A 52 2.00 15.51 -3.47
N ASN A 53 2.06 14.24 -3.87
CA ASN A 53 2.80 13.74 -5.02
C ASN A 53 4.33 13.96 -4.92
N THR A 54 4.86 14.10 -3.70
CA THR A 54 6.31 14.20 -3.49
C THR A 54 6.90 12.80 -3.46
N PRO A 55 7.97 12.49 -4.22
CA PRO A 55 8.62 11.19 -4.18
C PRO A 55 9.08 10.84 -2.76
N ARG A 56 8.89 9.58 -2.37
CA ARG A 56 9.32 9.06 -1.07
C ARG A 56 10.25 7.87 -1.28
N GLU A 57 11.05 7.59 -0.27
CA GLU A 57 11.91 6.40 -0.28
C GLU A 57 11.07 5.14 -0.42
N SER A 58 11.52 4.23 -1.30
CA SER A 58 10.86 2.94 -1.50
C SER A 58 11.02 2.06 -0.27
N LEU A 59 9.96 1.32 0.06
CA LEU A 59 10.07 0.23 1.03
C LEU A 59 11.06 -0.83 0.56
N SER A 60 11.73 -1.48 1.52
CA SER A 60 12.51 -2.68 1.23
C SER A 60 11.59 -3.82 0.78
N ALA A 61 12.14 -4.82 0.08
CA ALA A 61 11.38 -5.98 -0.38
C ALA A 61 10.77 -6.77 0.79
N GLU A 62 11.45 -6.81 1.94
CA GLU A 62 10.98 -7.43 3.18
C GLU A 62 9.84 -6.63 3.80
N GLN A 63 9.96 -5.29 3.87
CA GLN A 63 8.90 -4.44 4.40
C GLN A 63 7.62 -4.57 3.57
N LEU A 64 7.75 -4.56 2.24
CA LEU A 64 6.63 -4.76 1.33
C LEU A 64 5.98 -6.14 1.56
N ALA A 65 6.77 -7.20 1.70
CA ALA A 65 6.26 -8.53 2.01
C ALA A 65 5.47 -8.56 3.32
N VAL A 66 6.00 -7.97 4.40
CA VAL A 66 5.33 -7.91 5.70
C VAL A 66 3.98 -7.19 5.59
N ILE A 67 3.94 -6.03 4.96
CA ILE A 67 2.73 -5.21 4.85
C ILE A 67 1.67 -5.90 3.98
N THR A 68 2.06 -6.39 2.80
CA THR A 68 1.14 -7.10 1.89
C THR A 68 0.59 -8.38 2.51
N THR A 69 1.44 -9.17 3.17
CA THR A 69 0.97 -10.42 3.80
C THR A 69 0.12 -10.15 5.04
N SER A 70 0.40 -9.10 5.82
CA SER A 70 -0.43 -8.70 6.96
C SER A 70 -1.84 -8.30 6.52
N TYR A 71 -1.96 -7.55 5.42
CA TYR A 71 -3.26 -7.23 4.81
C TYR A 71 -4.03 -8.49 4.43
N LEU A 72 -3.40 -9.39 3.67
CA LEU A 72 -4.04 -10.62 3.22
C LEU A 72 -4.45 -11.53 4.39
N LEU A 73 -3.66 -11.56 5.46
CA LEU A 73 -4.04 -12.26 6.70
C LEU A 73 -5.30 -11.65 7.33
N ASN A 74 -5.43 -10.32 7.35
CA ASN A 74 -6.61 -9.63 7.86
C ASN A 74 -7.85 -9.89 6.99
N GLU A 75 -7.67 -10.01 5.68
CA GLU A 75 -8.73 -10.42 4.72
C GLU A 75 -9.05 -11.94 4.79
N GLY A 76 -8.37 -12.70 5.65
CA GLY A 76 -8.64 -14.11 5.90
C GLY A 76 -7.88 -15.09 5.00
N HIS A 77 -6.94 -14.62 4.18
CA HIS A 77 -6.02 -15.50 3.45
C HIS A 77 -5.06 -16.17 4.43
N CYS A 78 -4.68 -17.42 4.16
CA CYS A 78 -3.76 -18.18 4.99
C CYS A 78 -2.56 -18.70 4.19
N CYS A 79 -1.59 -19.31 4.88
CA CYS A 79 -0.38 -19.93 4.28
C CYS A 79 0.63 -18.95 3.65
N LEU A 80 0.67 -17.69 4.10
CA LEU A 80 1.57 -16.65 3.58
C LEU A 80 2.97 -16.64 4.21
N SER A 81 3.22 -17.50 5.21
CA SER A 81 4.45 -17.52 6.03
C SER A 81 5.76 -17.77 5.28
N LYS A 82 5.69 -18.25 4.03
CA LYS A 82 6.86 -18.46 3.17
C LYS A 82 7.25 -17.22 2.36
N ILE A 83 6.37 -16.22 2.30
CA ILE A 83 6.59 -14.97 1.57
C ILE A 83 7.37 -14.04 2.50
N THR A 84 8.67 -13.91 2.24
CA THR A 84 9.59 -13.11 3.08
C THR A 84 10.09 -11.85 2.36
N THR A 85 9.98 -11.81 1.04
CA THR A 85 10.35 -10.68 0.18
C THR A 85 9.38 -10.58 -0.99
N LEU A 86 9.02 -9.37 -1.39
CA LEU A 86 8.21 -9.11 -2.59
C LEU A 86 8.84 -7.98 -3.41
N THR A 87 8.80 -8.11 -4.74
CA THR A 87 8.85 -6.95 -5.63
C THR A 87 7.50 -6.25 -5.67
N VAL A 88 7.45 -5.00 -6.16
CA VAL A 88 6.18 -4.29 -6.35
C VAL A 88 5.21 -5.09 -7.22
N GLU A 89 5.69 -5.59 -8.36
CA GLU A 89 4.87 -6.40 -9.27
C GLU A 89 4.29 -7.65 -8.57
N GLN A 90 5.10 -8.35 -7.77
CA GLN A 90 4.63 -9.51 -7.01
C GLN A 90 3.59 -9.13 -5.95
N ALA A 91 3.75 -7.97 -5.28
CA ALA A 91 2.77 -7.49 -4.32
C ALA A 91 1.42 -7.19 -4.98
N PHE A 92 1.40 -6.46 -6.10
CA PHE A 92 0.17 -6.19 -6.84
C PHE A 92 -0.48 -7.48 -7.37
N ASN A 93 0.31 -8.40 -7.94
CA ASN A 93 -0.21 -9.69 -8.42
C ASN A 93 -0.81 -10.52 -7.27
N LEU A 94 -0.18 -10.52 -6.09
CA LEU A 94 -0.66 -11.28 -4.93
C LEU A 94 -1.96 -10.71 -4.36
N LEU A 95 -2.16 -9.39 -4.48
CA LEU A 95 -3.40 -8.70 -4.13
C LEU A 95 -4.45 -8.75 -5.26
N GLU A 96 -4.18 -9.46 -6.36
CA GLU A 96 -5.04 -9.58 -7.54
C GLU A 96 -5.38 -8.22 -8.18
N LEU A 97 -4.42 -7.28 -8.17
CA LEU A 97 -4.59 -5.89 -8.60
C LEU A 97 -4.11 -5.59 -10.01
#